data_AF-A0A7S3QPG1-F1
#
_entry.id   AF-A0A7S3QPG1-F1
#
_cell.length_a   1.000
_cell.length_b   1.000
_cell.length_c   1.000
_cell.angle_alpha   90.00
_cell.angle_beta   90.00
_cell.angle_gamma   90.00
#
_symmetry.space_group_name_H-M   'P 1'
#
loop_
_entity.id
_entity.type
_entity.pdbx_description
1 polymer ?
#
loop_
_entity_poly.entity_id
_entity_poly.type
_entity_poly.pdbx_seq_one_letter_code
_entity_poly.pdbx_strand_id
1 'polypeptide(L)'
;MRGSGRGFGDDAGDLFGSDQVETAEEQQTNVDTVRRKNSTKERPNENWKETGPKMRCDLLSMAPQYALWHQEECTGKKVVLQSRIDSAFKFHTVNCDKCSVQPEVVSSYQAVYNGVDFAFPLLIPVWRCLGCQQEFLPQPIHVGCFGSTPIRPHTWFDLKLFHQYAVLFRHGTSCTAYVEGLNSSSSCFGVHGGHAVDPEVFQGAYLAFRRVTDQLNSLEGLGVETDSSPLQGDRTGCLQKGEVYT
;
A
#
# COMPACT_ATOMS: atom_id res chain seq x y z
N MET A 1 -44.30 36.56 1.48
CA MET A 1 -45.69 36.63 1.98
C MET A 1 -46.60 35.91 0.98
N ARG A 2 -47.64 35.21 1.47
CA ARG A 2 -48.40 34.09 0.86
C ARG A 2 -47.70 32.74 1.08
N GLY A 3 -48.07 31.87 2.02
CA GLY A 3 -49.29 31.79 2.84
C GLY A 3 -50.39 31.05 2.11
N SER A 4 -50.49 29.72 2.33
CA SER A 4 -51.73 28.93 2.33
C SER A 4 -51.45 27.52 2.83
N GLY A 5 -51.94 27.21 4.03
CA GLY A 5 -52.10 25.86 4.55
C GLY A 5 -53.51 25.32 4.31
N ARG A 6 -53.80 24.21 5.02
CA ARG A 6 -54.97 23.28 5.01
C ARG A 6 -54.71 22.05 4.13
N GLY A 7 -54.99 20.83 4.57
CA GLY A 7 -55.65 20.36 5.79
C GLY A 7 -55.66 18.83 5.81
N PHE A 8 -55.93 18.30 7.00
CA PHE A 8 -56.05 16.90 7.38
C PHE A 8 -57.11 16.12 6.58
N GLY A 9 -56.87 14.81 6.45
CA GLY A 9 -57.84 13.82 6.02
C GLY A 9 -57.30 12.43 6.34
N ASP A 10 -57.69 11.92 7.51
CA ASP A 10 -57.56 10.52 7.90
C ASP A 10 -58.41 9.64 6.96
N ASP A 11 -57.85 8.54 6.48
CA ASP A 11 -58.67 7.36 6.17
C ASP A 11 -57.82 6.09 6.33
N ALA A 12 -58.24 5.30 7.32
CA ALA A 12 -57.78 3.95 7.57
C ALA A 12 -58.42 3.00 6.55
N GLY A 13 -57.61 2.11 5.98
CA GLY A 13 -58.08 1.06 5.10
C GLY A 13 -57.11 -0.10 5.11
N ASP A 14 -57.44 -1.12 5.90
CA ASP A 14 -56.79 -2.40 6.03
C ASP A 14 -56.45 -3.04 4.67
N LEU A 15 -55.20 -3.47 4.51
CA LEU A 15 -54.84 -4.62 3.67
C LEU A 15 -53.73 -5.40 4.40
N PHE A 16 -54.17 -6.22 5.35
CA PHE A 16 -53.40 -7.37 5.83
C PHE A 16 -53.18 -8.32 4.66
N GLY A 17 -52.02 -8.22 4.03
CA GLY A 17 -51.45 -9.25 3.17
C GLY A 17 -50.61 -10.19 4.01
N SER A 18 -51.21 -11.33 4.34
CA SER A 18 -50.59 -12.47 5.01
C SER A 18 -49.43 -13.06 4.20
N ASP A 19 -48.46 -13.61 4.93
CA ASP A 19 -47.61 -14.75 4.56
C ASP A 19 -46.71 -14.63 3.33
N GLN A 20 -45.47 -14.20 3.56
CA GLN A 20 -44.30 -14.88 2.98
C GLN A 20 -43.16 -14.91 4.01
N VAL A 21 -43.19 -15.91 4.88
CA VAL A 21 -42.00 -16.39 5.58
C VAL A 21 -41.22 -17.22 4.54
N GLU A 22 -40.36 -16.56 3.76
CA GLU A 22 -39.35 -17.25 2.97
C GLU A 22 -38.34 -17.89 3.93
N THR A 23 -38.46 -19.19 4.10
CA THR A 23 -37.55 -20.02 4.88
C THR A 23 -36.12 -19.92 4.34
N ALA A 24 -35.14 -19.78 5.23
CA ALA A 24 -33.71 -19.67 4.92
C ALA A 24 -33.12 -20.81 4.07
N GLU A 25 -33.84 -21.93 3.89
CA GLU A 25 -33.43 -23.02 3.00
C GLU A 25 -33.58 -22.69 1.50
N GLU A 26 -34.46 -21.76 1.12
CA GLU A 26 -34.71 -21.41 -0.29
C GLU A 26 -33.66 -20.42 -0.85
N GLN A 27 -33.06 -19.60 0.01
CA GLN A 27 -31.92 -18.75 -0.38
C GLN A 27 -30.62 -19.55 -0.54
N GLN A 28 -30.43 -20.62 0.24
CA GLN A 28 -29.22 -21.45 0.19
C GLN A 28 -29.16 -22.33 -1.06
N THR A 29 -30.30 -22.88 -1.49
CA THR A 29 -30.40 -23.67 -2.72
C THR A 29 -30.16 -22.84 -3.99
N ASN A 30 -30.48 -21.53 -3.96
CA ASN A 30 -30.24 -20.65 -5.11
C ASN A 30 -28.76 -20.31 -5.29
N VAL A 31 -28.01 -20.13 -4.19
CA VAL A 31 -26.54 -19.94 -4.22
C VAL A 31 -25.84 -21.19 -4.75
N ASP A 32 -26.25 -22.39 -4.33
CA ASP A 32 -25.67 -23.65 -4.83
C ASP A 32 -26.05 -23.94 -6.29
N THR A 33 -27.20 -23.48 -6.75
CA THR A 33 -27.63 -23.64 -8.15
C THR A 33 -26.91 -22.66 -9.08
N VAL A 34 -26.61 -21.44 -8.63
CA VAL A 34 -25.75 -20.48 -9.36
C VAL A 34 -24.28 -20.96 -9.36
N ARG A 35 -23.79 -21.51 -8.25
CA ARG A 35 -22.43 -22.08 -8.15
C ARG A 35 -22.25 -23.33 -9.02
N ARG A 36 -23.29 -24.15 -9.22
CA ARG A 36 -23.28 -25.31 -10.13
C ARG A 36 -23.39 -24.97 -11.61
N LYS A 37 -23.97 -23.83 -11.99
CA LYS A 37 -24.19 -23.48 -13.41
C LYS A 37 -23.05 -22.71 -14.07
N ASN A 38 -22.09 -22.19 -13.31
CA ASN A 38 -20.89 -21.53 -13.86
C ASN A 38 -19.66 -22.45 -13.94
N SER A 39 -19.80 -23.78 -13.77
CA SER A 39 -18.75 -24.73 -14.15
C SER A 39 -18.77 -24.98 -15.67
N THR A 40 -18.70 -23.93 -16.47
CA THR A 40 -18.28 -24.10 -17.86
C THR A 40 -16.83 -24.58 -17.74
N LYS A 41 -16.62 -25.89 -17.91
CA LYS A 41 -15.28 -26.45 -18.07
C LYS A 41 -14.66 -25.69 -19.23
N GLU A 42 -13.84 -24.68 -18.95
CA GLU A 42 -13.02 -24.02 -19.94
C GLU A 42 -12.25 -25.13 -20.62
N ARG A 43 -12.64 -25.44 -21.86
CA ARG A 43 -11.88 -26.38 -22.67
C ARG A 43 -10.51 -25.74 -22.81
N PRO A 44 -9.42 -26.45 -22.46
CA PRO A 44 -8.08 -25.92 -22.68
C PRO A 44 -8.00 -25.46 -24.13
N ASN A 45 -7.70 -24.18 -24.35
CA ASN A 45 -7.68 -23.59 -25.68
C ASN A 45 -6.57 -24.25 -26.51
N GLU A 46 -6.87 -25.35 -27.22
CA GLU A 46 -5.86 -26.17 -27.90
C GLU A 46 -5.04 -25.40 -28.94
N ASN A 47 -5.54 -24.25 -29.41
CA ASN A 47 -4.79 -23.33 -30.26
C ASN A 47 -3.47 -22.88 -29.62
N TRP A 48 -3.30 -22.94 -28.29
CA TRP A 48 -2.03 -22.63 -27.62
C TRP A 48 -0.88 -23.51 -28.11
N LYS A 49 -1.16 -24.74 -28.54
CA LYS A 49 -0.13 -25.66 -29.08
C LYS A 49 0.45 -25.16 -30.39
N GLU A 50 -0.34 -24.45 -31.19
CA GLU A 50 0.04 -23.89 -32.49
C GLU A 50 0.55 -22.45 -32.37
N THR A 51 -0.13 -21.61 -31.57
CA THR A 51 0.23 -20.20 -31.40
C THR A 51 1.32 -19.98 -30.36
N GLY A 52 1.44 -20.86 -29.37
CA GLY A 52 2.40 -20.76 -28.26
C GLY A 52 3.86 -20.67 -28.71
N PRO A 53 4.35 -21.54 -29.63
CA PRO A 53 5.71 -21.43 -30.14
C PRO A 53 6.00 -20.08 -30.80
N LYS A 54 5.06 -19.57 -31.61
CA LYS A 54 5.19 -18.26 -32.26
C LYS A 54 5.18 -17.12 -31.24
N MET A 55 4.22 -17.09 -30.32
CA MET A 55 4.15 -16.08 -29.26
C MET A 55 5.39 -16.10 -28.38
N ARG A 56 5.95 -17.29 -28.09
CA ARG A 56 7.22 -17.43 -27.37
C ARG A 56 8.39 -16.87 -28.17
N CYS A 57 8.50 -17.19 -29.47
CA CYS A 57 9.54 -16.62 -30.33
C CYS A 57 9.43 -15.10 -30.41
N ASP A 58 8.22 -14.56 -30.58
CA ASP A 58 7.95 -13.12 -30.61
C ASP A 58 8.36 -12.48 -29.28
N LEU A 59 7.95 -13.05 -28.14
CA LEU A 59 8.32 -12.56 -26.81
C LEU A 59 9.83 -12.60 -26.55
N LEU A 60 10.51 -13.68 -26.94
CA LEU A 60 11.96 -13.80 -26.82
C LEU A 60 12.69 -12.81 -27.74
N SER A 61 12.15 -12.55 -28.93
CA SER A 61 12.74 -11.59 -29.87
C SER A 61 12.60 -10.14 -29.39
N MET A 62 11.53 -9.83 -28.66
CA MET A 62 11.28 -8.50 -28.09
C MET A 62 11.91 -8.32 -26.70
N ALA A 63 12.27 -9.40 -26.00
CA ALA A 63 12.80 -9.33 -24.63
C ALA A 63 13.96 -8.34 -24.45
N PRO A 64 14.95 -8.23 -25.36
CA PRO A 64 16.02 -7.23 -25.23
C PRO A 64 15.51 -5.79 -25.32
N GLN A 65 14.51 -5.53 -26.18
CA GLN A 65 13.92 -4.20 -26.30
C GLN A 65 13.12 -3.83 -25.04
N TYR A 66 12.35 -4.77 -24.50
CA TYR A 66 11.64 -4.57 -23.23
C TYR A 66 12.61 -4.32 -22.07
N ALA A 67 13.74 -5.03 -22.01
CA ALA A 67 14.74 -4.81 -20.98
C ALA A 67 15.37 -3.41 -21.06
N LEU A 68 15.69 -2.93 -22.27
CA LEU A 68 16.21 -1.57 -22.47
C LEU A 68 15.18 -0.50 -22.08
N TRP A 69 13.94 -0.63 -22.57
CA TRP A 69 12.86 0.28 -22.22
C TRP A 69 12.61 0.31 -20.71
N HIS A 70 12.59 -0.84 -20.04
CA HIS A 70 12.42 -0.94 -18.59
C HIS A 70 13.57 -0.27 -17.82
N GLN A 71 14.81 -0.43 -18.29
CA GLN A 71 15.98 0.24 -17.71
C GLN A 71 15.90 1.77 -17.86
N GLU A 72 15.47 2.27 -19.01
CA GLU A 72 15.28 3.70 -19.26
C GLU A 72 14.18 4.27 -18.36
N GLU A 73 13.04 3.59 -18.23
CA GLU A 73 11.95 4.01 -17.34
C GLU A 73 12.38 4.01 -15.87
N CYS A 74 13.07 2.95 -15.43
CA CYS A 74 13.63 2.84 -14.09
C CYS A 74 14.57 4.01 -13.78
N THR A 75 15.48 4.32 -14.72
CA THR A 75 16.42 5.45 -14.60
C THR A 75 15.67 6.78 -14.53
N GLY A 76 14.71 7.00 -15.43
CA GLY A 76 13.88 8.21 -15.44
C GLY A 76 13.11 8.40 -14.13
N LYS A 77 12.48 7.34 -13.62
CA LYS A 77 11.77 7.35 -12.33
C LYS A 77 12.70 7.65 -11.16
N LYS A 78 13.90 7.05 -11.13
CA LYS A 78 14.92 7.34 -10.11
C LYS A 78 15.33 8.81 -10.11
N VAL A 79 15.61 9.38 -11.28
CA VAL A 79 15.97 10.81 -11.42
C VAL A 79 14.85 11.72 -10.92
N VAL A 80 13.60 11.45 -11.30
CA VAL A 80 12.44 12.23 -10.86
C VAL A 80 12.27 12.17 -9.33
N LEU A 81 12.38 10.98 -8.73
CA LEU A 81 12.25 10.83 -7.29
C LEU A 81 13.40 11.50 -6.54
N GLN A 82 14.65 11.33 -7.01
CA GLN A 82 15.80 11.99 -6.40
C GLN A 82 15.66 13.51 -6.45
N SER A 83 15.24 14.08 -7.59
CA SER A 83 14.99 15.52 -7.72
C SER A 83 13.92 16.04 -6.74
N ARG A 84 12.86 15.24 -6.51
CA ARG A 84 11.82 15.58 -5.51
C ARG A 84 12.37 15.51 -4.09
N ILE A 85 13.20 14.50 -3.79
CA ILE A 85 13.90 14.38 -2.52
C ILE A 85 14.78 15.60 -2.32
N ASP A 86 15.62 15.97 -3.29
CA ASP A 86 16.55 17.08 -3.20
C ASP A 86 15.83 18.43 -3.02
N SER A 87 14.61 18.54 -3.56
CA SER A 87 13.75 19.72 -3.42
C SER A 87 12.91 19.74 -2.14
N ALA A 88 12.91 18.66 -1.34
CA ALA A 88 12.03 18.53 -0.17
C ALA A 88 12.33 19.54 0.94
N PHE A 89 13.49 20.20 0.93
CA PHE A 89 13.82 21.22 1.92
C PHE A 89 12.85 22.42 1.88
N LYS A 90 12.19 22.65 0.73
CA LYS A 90 11.15 23.69 0.60
C LYS A 90 9.98 23.50 1.59
N PHE A 91 9.74 22.29 2.08
CA PHE A 91 8.72 22.04 3.10
C PHE A 91 9.15 22.54 4.49
N HIS A 92 10.46 22.64 4.75
CA HIS A 92 10.98 23.27 5.95
C HIS A 92 10.87 24.80 5.87
N THR A 93 11.19 25.40 4.72
CA THR A 93 11.18 26.86 4.56
C THR A 93 9.80 27.49 4.80
N VAL A 94 8.71 26.74 4.57
CA VAL A 94 7.35 27.20 4.87
C VAL A 94 7.12 27.40 6.38
N ASN A 95 7.81 26.63 7.22
CA ASN A 95 7.61 26.62 8.68
C ASN A 95 8.78 27.31 9.43
N CYS A 96 9.65 28.02 8.73
CA CYS A 96 10.88 28.56 9.27
C CYS A 96 11.12 29.99 8.76
N ASP A 97 10.78 30.99 9.57
CA ASP A 97 10.93 32.41 9.22
C ASP A 97 12.39 32.88 9.10
N LYS A 98 13.35 32.06 9.58
CA LYS A 98 14.79 32.33 9.53
C LYS A 98 15.49 31.67 8.34
N CYS A 99 14.76 30.94 7.51
CA CYS A 99 15.30 30.15 6.41
C CYS A 99 15.49 30.99 5.14
N SER A 100 16.43 31.95 5.16
CA SER A 100 16.76 32.78 3.98
C SER A 100 17.96 32.26 3.18
N VAL A 101 18.60 31.18 3.62
CA VAL A 101 19.82 30.62 3.03
C VAL A 101 19.59 29.16 2.64
N GLN A 102 20.26 28.69 1.59
CA GLN A 102 20.28 27.28 1.24
C GLN A 102 20.74 26.42 2.44
N PRO A 103 20.16 25.23 2.63
CA PRO A 103 20.60 24.32 3.67
C PRO A 103 22.01 23.78 3.39
N GLU A 104 22.68 23.34 4.45
CA GLU A 104 23.84 22.45 4.31
C GLU A 104 23.39 20.98 4.41
N VAL A 105 23.99 20.09 3.64
CA VAL A 105 23.82 18.63 3.81
C VAL A 105 24.80 18.18 4.88
N VAL A 106 24.29 17.68 6.02
CA VAL A 106 25.14 17.26 7.15
C VAL A 106 25.40 15.76 7.17
N SER A 107 24.49 14.97 6.60
CA SER A 107 24.67 13.53 6.40
C SER A 107 23.71 13.03 5.32
N SER A 108 23.86 11.77 4.93
CA SER A 108 22.92 11.10 4.02
C SER A 108 22.82 9.62 4.38
N TYR A 109 21.67 9.01 4.12
CA TYR A 109 21.51 7.56 4.19
C TYR A 109 20.84 7.03 2.93
N GLN A 110 20.95 5.72 2.71
CA GLN A 110 20.31 5.06 1.59
C GLN A 110 18.99 4.41 2.04
N ALA A 111 17.94 4.62 1.24
CA ALA A 111 16.67 3.91 1.38
C ALA A 111 16.37 3.15 0.09
N VAL A 112 15.75 1.98 0.19
CA VAL A 112 15.28 1.23 -0.97
C VAL A 112 13.88 1.70 -1.32
N TYR A 113 13.72 2.24 -2.52
CA TYR A 113 12.40 2.51 -3.10
C TYR A 113 11.84 1.23 -3.70
N ASN A 114 10.57 0.94 -3.40
CA ASN A 114 9.80 -0.14 -3.98
C ASN A 114 8.54 0.44 -4.64
N GLY A 115 8.44 0.28 -5.96
CA GLY A 115 7.26 0.55 -6.75
C GLY A 115 6.68 -0.74 -7.32
N VAL A 116 5.67 -0.59 -8.19
CA VAL A 116 5.00 -1.71 -8.88
C VAL A 116 5.99 -2.46 -9.79
N ASP A 117 6.71 -1.69 -10.60
CA ASP A 117 7.53 -2.22 -11.69
C ASP A 117 9.03 -2.07 -11.42
N PHE A 118 9.41 -1.33 -10.36
CA PHE A 118 10.80 -0.92 -10.12
C PHE A 118 11.16 -0.93 -8.64
N ALA A 119 12.37 -1.43 -8.33
CA ALA A 119 12.99 -1.29 -7.02
C ALA A 119 14.43 -0.75 -7.12
N PHE A 120 14.77 0.33 -6.41
CA PHE A 120 16.13 0.89 -6.50
C PHE A 120 16.53 1.70 -5.27
N PRO A 121 17.84 1.83 -4.99
CA PRO A 121 18.32 2.68 -3.92
C PRO A 121 18.13 4.17 -4.25
N LEU A 122 17.66 4.92 -3.25
CA LEU A 122 17.57 6.38 -3.20
C LEU A 122 18.53 6.91 -2.14
N LEU A 123 19.14 8.08 -2.41
CA LEU A 123 19.98 8.77 -1.44
C LEU A 123 19.15 9.83 -0.74
N ILE A 124 19.00 9.71 0.58
CA ILE A 124 18.20 10.62 1.39
C ILE A 124 19.14 11.57 2.16
N PRO A 125 19.19 12.86 1.82
CA PRO A 125 19.99 13.82 2.55
C PRO A 125 19.32 14.17 3.89
N VAL A 126 20.15 14.43 4.90
CA VAL A 126 19.77 15.13 6.12
C VAL A 126 20.34 16.53 6.00
N TRP A 127 19.47 17.52 6.01
CA TRP A 127 19.88 18.91 5.92
C TRP A 127 19.95 19.54 7.29
N ARG A 128 20.79 20.55 7.45
CA ARG A 128 20.70 21.51 8.55
C ARG A 128 20.38 22.88 7.99
N CYS A 129 19.34 23.50 8.55
CA CYS A 129 19.02 24.87 8.25
C CYS A 129 20.05 25.82 8.88
N LEU A 130 20.67 26.69 8.10
CA LEU A 130 21.66 27.64 8.62
C LEU A 130 21.04 28.76 9.48
N GLY A 131 19.75 29.06 9.29
CA GLY A 131 19.05 30.11 10.02
C GLY A 131 18.55 29.68 11.39
N CYS A 132 17.87 28.52 11.49
CA CYS A 132 17.33 28.01 12.74
C CYS A 132 18.16 26.88 13.37
N GLN A 133 19.22 26.41 12.68
CA GLN A 133 20.11 25.31 13.10
C GLN A 133 19.40 23.96 13.30
N GLN A 134 18.14 23.83 12.89
CA GLN A 134 17.41 22.57 12.98
C GLN A 134 17.80 21.63 11.83
N GLU A 135 17.87 20.34 12.16
CA GLU A 135 18.01 19.30 11.16
C GLU A 135 16.65 18.96 10.56
N PHE A 136 16.62 18.83 9.23
CA PHE A 136 15.45 18.42 8.49
C PHE A 136 15.74 17.11 7.75
N LEU A 137 14.80 16.18 7.89
CA LEU A 137 14.78 14.94 7.15
C LEU A 137 13.59 14.91 6.19
N PRO A 138 13.81 14.71 4.88
CA PRO A 138 12.74 14.47 3.92
C PRO A 138 11.84 13.31 4.39
N GLN A 139 10.54 13.60 4.52
CA GLN A 139 9.55 12.58 4.80
C GLN A 139 9.15 11.87 3.49
N PRO A 140 8.98 10.53 3.47
CA PRO A 140 8.58 9.79 2.28
C PRO A 140 7.32 10.34 1.61
N ILE A 141 6.36 10.82 2.41
CA ILE A 141 5.08 11.34 1.92
C ILE A 141 5.23 12.55 1.00
N HIS A 142 6.26 13.37 1.21
CA HIS A 142 6.53 14.56 0.39
C HIS A 142 6.92 14.23 -1.04
N VAL A 143 7.33 12.99 -1.32
CA VAL A 143 7.71 12.53 -2.67
C VAL A 143 6.75 11.48 -3.24
N GLY A 144 5.62 11.24 -2.57
CA GLY A 144 4.62 10.26 -2.98
C GLY A 144 4.95 8.82 -2.56
N CYS A 145 5.70 8.66 -1.46
CA CYS A 145 6.04 7.37 -0.88
C CYS A 145 5.53 7.27 0.56
N PHE A 146 5.65 6.07 1.16
CA PHE A 146 5.43 5.83 2.57
C PHE A 146 6.57 4.98 3.14
N GLY A 147 7.00 5.26 4.37
CA GLY A 147 8.13 4.58 4.99
C GLY A 147 7.73 3.26 5.66
N SER A 148 8.64 2.30 5.72
CA SER A 148 8.49 1.10 6.55
C SER A 148 8.45 1.40 8.06
N THR A 149 9.10 2.47 8.47
CA THR A 149 9.13 2.95 9.86
C THR A 149 8.82 4.45 9.92
N PRO A 150 8.35 4.96 11.07
CA PRO A 150 8.08 6.39 11.22
C PRO A 150 9.36 7.24 11.28
N ILE A 151 10.51 6.66 11.63
CA ILE A 151 11.79 7.37 11.78
C ILE A 151 12.83 6.73 10.87
N ARG A 152 13.41 7.53 9.96
CA ARG A 152 14.48 7.14 9.01
C ARG A 152 14.23 5.77 8.35
N PRO A 153 13.13 5.64 7.59
CA PRO A 153 12.80 4.37 6.96
C PRO A 153 13.85 3.96 5.93
N HIS A 154 14.38 2.75 6.09
CA HIS A 154 15.28 2.11 5.13
C HIS A 154 14.55 1.61 3.87
N THR A 155 13.21 1.56 3.91
CA THR A 155 12.37 1.11 2.80
C THR A 155 11.24 2.11 2.56
N TRP A 156 11.09 2.56 1.32
CA TRP A 156 10.08 3.52 0.89
C TRP A 156 9.19 2.83 -0.14
N PHE A 157 7.89 2.76 0.12
CA PHE A 157 6.91 2.17 -0.79
C PHE A 157 6.20 3.28 -1.58
N ASP A 158 6.12 3.17 -2.91
CA ASP A 158 5.26 4.05 -3.72
C ASP A 158 3.82 3.91 -3.23
N LEU A 159 3.13 5.03 -2.99
CA LEU A 159 1.73 5.01 -2.53
C LEU A 159 0.82 4.25 -3.50
N LYS A 160 1.17 4.16 -4.79
CA LYS A 160 0.45 3.35 -5.77
C LYS A 160 0.41 1.87 -5.39
N LEU A 161 1.46 1.32 -4.77
CA LEU A 161 1.46 -0.06 -4.28
C LEU A 161 0.35 -0.27 -3.24
N PHE A 162 0.23 0.66 -2.29
CA PHE A 162 -0.80 0.57 -1.27
C PHE A 162 -2.21 0.72 -1.83
N HIS A 163 -2.42 1.61 -2.80
CA HIS A 163 -3.70 1.71 -3.49
C HIS A 163 -4.06 0.44 -4.27
N GLN A 164 -3.09 -0.16 -4.98
CA GLN A 164 -3.29 -1.41 -5.70
C GLN A 164 -3.59 -2.56 -4.73
N TYR A 165 -2.79 -2.70 -3.67
CA TYR A 165 -3.03 -3.72 -2.65
C TYR A 165 -4.38 -3.54 -1.98
N ALA A 166 -4.81 -2.31 -1.67
CA ALA A 166 -6.12 -2.05 -1.09
C ALA A 166 -7.27 -2.53 -1.98
N VAL A 167 -7.14 -2.41 -3.30
CA VAL A 167 -8.13 -2.96 -4.25
C VAL A 167 -8.11 -4.48 -4.23
N LEU A 168 -6.93 -5.11 -4.34
CA LEU A 168 -6.79 -6.56 -4.40
C LEU A 168 -7.17 -7.25 -3.07
N PHE A 169 -6.86 -6.61 -1.95
CA PHE A 169 -7.25 -7.06 -0.61
C PHE A 169 -8.78 -7.18 -0.48
N ARG A 170 -9.54 -6.25 -1.05
CA ARG A 170 -11.03 -6.33 -1.10
C ARG A 170 -11.54 -7.53 -1.91
N HIS A 171 -10.70 -8.09 -2.78
CA HIS A 171 -11.00 -9.30 -3.55
C HIS A 171 -10.36 -10.57 -2.94
N GLY A 172 -9.86 -10.50 -1.71
CA GLY A 172 -9.33 -11.64 -0.97
C GLY A 172 -7.85 -11.96 -1.25
N THR A 173 -7.10 -11.08 -1.91
CA THR A 173 -5.65 -11.26 -2.07
C THR A 173 -4.94 -11.03 -0.73
N SER A 174 -4.17 -12.01 -0.27
CA SER A 174 -3.34 -11.87 0.94
C SER A 174 -2.12 -10.97 0.69
N CYS A 175 -1.59 -10.38 1.76
CA CYS A 175 -0.38 -9.57 1.70
C CYS A 175 0.80 -10.34 1.11
N THR A 176 0.99 -11.57 1.58
CA THR A 176 2.06 -12.47 1.11
C THR A 176 1.95 -12.73 -0.39
N ALA A 177 0.77 -13.09 -0.89
CA ALA A 177 0.57 -13.36 -2.32
C ALA A 177 0.82 -12.11 -3.18
N TYR A 178 0.41 -10.93 -2.71
CA TYR A 178 0.69 -9.67 -3.41
C TYR A 178 2.19 -9.37 -3.49
N VAL A 179 2.90 -9.49 -2.35
CA VAL A 179 4.34 -9.22 -2.27
C VAL A 179 5.16 -10.25 -3.05
N GLU A 180 4.77 -11.53 -3.03
CA GLU A 180 5.37 -12.57 -3.87
C GLU A 180 5.21 -12.25 -5.36
N GLY A 181 4.03 -11.76 -5.77
CA GLY A 181 3.78 -11.27 -7.12
C GLY A 181 4.70 -10.11 -7.52
N LEU A 182 4.86 -9.12 -6.64
CA LEU A 182 5.78 -7.98 -6.83
C LEU A 182 7.25 -8.40 -6.94
N ASN A 183 7.68 -9.32 -6.08
CA ASN A 183 9.06 -9.82 -6.10
C ASN A 183 9.32 -10.64 -7.37
N SER A 184 8.32 -11.40 -7.81
CA SER A 184 8.39 -12.18 -9.05
C SER A 184 8.49 -11.26 -10.27
N SER A 185 7.64 -10.23 -10.39
CA SER A 185 7.69 -9.28 -11.51
C SER A 185 9.01 -8.50 -11.56
N SER A 186 9.55 -8.12 -10.39
CA SER A 186 10.81 -7.39 -10.26
C SER A 186 12.04 -8.23 -10.63
N SER A 187 11.97 -9.56 -10.48
CA SER A 187 13.09 -10.47 -10.74
C SER A 187 13.19 -10.92 -12.21
N CYS A 188 12.09 -10.93 -12.96
CA CYS A 188 12.02 -11.44 -14.33
C CYS A 188 12.97 -10.76 -15.33
N PHE A 189 13.42 -9.53 -15.06
CA PHE A 189 14.30 -8.79 -15.97
C PHE A 189 15.71 -8.57 -15.42
N GLY A 190 16.03 -9.06 -14.21
CA GLY A 190 17.38 -8.94 -13.64
C GLY A 190 17.88 -7.50 -13.41
N VAL A 191 16.97 -6.51 -13.44
CA VAL A 191 17.29 -5.07 -13.40
C VAL A 191 17.48 -4.57 -11.96
N HIS A 192 17.12 -5.36 -10.95
CA HIS A 192 17.19 -4.99 -9.54
C HIS A 192 18.16 -5.88 -8.78
N GLY A 193 19.05 -5.25 -8.00
CA GLY A 193 20.06 -5.90 -7.16
C GLY A 193 19.50 -6.71 -5.99
N GLY A 194 18.48 -7.54 -6.21
CA GLY A 194 18.02 -8.56 -5.27
C GLY A 194 17.26 -8.05 -4.04
N HIS A 195 16.74 -6.82 -4.04
CA HIS A 195 15.96 -6.30 -2.91
C HIS A 195 14.52 -6.83 -2.95
N ALA A 196 14.34 -8.08 -2.53
CA ALA A 196 13.00 -8.62 -2.31
C ALA A 196 12.30 -7.82 -1.19
N VAL A 197 11.05 -7.47 -1.43
CA VAL A 197 10.18 -6.88 -0.41
C VAL A 197 9.81 -7.98 0.58
N ASP A 198 10.04 -7.72 1.86
CA ASP A 198 9.57 -8.55 2.95
C ASP A 198 8.07 -8.31 3.17
N PRO A 199 7.22 -9.37 3.12
CA PRO A 199 5.79 -9.26 3.37
C PRO A 199 5.43 -8.63 4.71
N GLU A 200 6.17 -8.91 5.78
CA GLU A 200 5.90 -8.38 7.12
C GLU A 200 6.16 -6.87 7.18
N VAL A 201 7.27 -6.44 6.57
CA VAL A 201 7.64 -5.02 6.47
C VAL A 201 6.61 -4.26 5.63
N PHE A 202 6.18 -4.84 4.50
CA PHE A 202 5.13 -4.25 3.67
C PHE A 202 3.79 -4.17 4.41
N GLN A 203 3.39 -5.24 5.10
CA GLN A 203 2.14 -5.28 5.86
C GLN A 203 2.14 -4.22 6.96
N GLY A 204 3.23 -4.12 7.73
CA GLY A 204 3.38 -3.10 8.77
C GLY A 204 3.25 -1.68 8.20
N ALA A 205 3.93 -1.41 7.08
CA ALA A 205 3.86 -0.11 6.40
C ALA A 205 2.45 0.19 5.86
N TYR A 206 1.77 -0.79 5.27
CA TYR A 206 0.41 -0.66 4.75
C TYR A 206 -0.60 -0.39 5.87
N LEU A 207 -0.49 -1.09 7.00
CA LEU A 207 -1.36 -0.85 8.16
C LEU A 207 -1.12 0.54 8.75
N ALA A 208 0.13 0.99 8.83
CA ALA A 208 0.45 2.34 9.26
C ALA A 208 -0.11 3.40 8.29
N PHE A 209 -0.01 3.17 6.98
CA PHE A 209 -0.63 4.01 5.96
C PHE A 209 -2.14 4.10 6.14
N ARG A 210 -2.82 2.96 6.31
CA ARG A 210 -4.28 2.93 6.57
C ARG A 210 -4.67 3.68 7.83
N ARG A 211 -3.89 3.59 8.93
CA ARG A 211 -4.17 4.39 10.13
C ARG A 211 -4.17 5.88 9.85
N VAL A 212 -3.19 6.35 9.07
CA VAL A 212 -3.06 7.76 8.72
C VAL A 212 -4.15 8.20 7.75
N THR A 213 -4.48 7.41 6.73
CA THR A 213 -5.47 7.79 5.71
C THR A 213 -6.91 7.65 6.19
N ASP A 214 -7.19 6.59 6.93
CA ASP A 214 -8.55 6.24 7.39
C ASP A 214 -8.82 6.84 8.78
N GLN A 215 -7.87 7.61 9.35
CA GLN A 215 -7.93 8.20 10.69
C GLN A 215 -8.26 7.17 11.79
N LEU A 216 -7.75 5.95 11.63
CA LEU A 216 -8.02 4.85 12.56
C LEU A 216 -7.13 4.99 13.78
N ASN A 217 -7.74 5.46 14.87
CA ASN A 217 -7.08 5.62 16.16
C ASN A 217 -6.99 4.31 16.97
N SER A 218 -7.62 3.22 16.51
CA SER A 218 -7.60 1.91 17.15
C SER A 218 -7.20 0.78 16.19
N LEU A 219 -6.56 -0.26 16.74
CA LEU A 219 -6.15 -1.47 16.00
C LEU A 219 -7.36 -2.26 15.46
N GLU A 220 -8.49 -2.22 16.17
CA GLU A 220 -9.74 -2.92 15.82
C GLU A 220 -10.31 -2.45 14.47
N GLY A 221 -10.10 -1.20 14.09
CA GLY A 221 -10.55 -0.66 12.80
C GLY A 221 -9.76 -1.14 11.58
N LEU A 222 -8.66 -1.87 11.77
CA LEU A 222 -7.77 -2.28 10.69
C LEU A 222 -8.11 -3.63 10.07
N GLY A 223 -9.03 -4.40 10.67
CA GLY A 223 -9.39 -5.73 10.18
C GLY A 223 -8.21 -6.71 10.16
N VAL A 224 -7.22 -6.49 11.03
CA VAL A 224 -6.10 -7.41 11.22
C VAL A 224 -6.63 -8.57 12.05
N GLU A 225 -6.47 -9.79 11.55
CA GLU A 225 -6.61 -11.00 12.37
C GLU A 225 -5.57 -10.93 13.47
N THR A 226 -5.93 -10.36 14.62
CA THR A 226 -5.17 -10.58 15.83
C THR A 226 -5.46 -12.01 16.22
N ASP A 227 -4.48 -12.91 16.05
CA ASP A 227 -4.46 -14.16 16.78
C ASP A 227 -4.51 -13.81 18.26
N SER A 228 -5.72 -13.74 18.80
CA SER A 228 -6.01 -13.52 20.20
C SER A 228 -5.71 -14.81 20.95
N SER A 229 -4.43 -15.17 21.01
CA SER A 229 -3.90 -16.05 22.05
C SER A 229 -3.63 -15.16 23.27
N PRO A 230 -4.31 -15.35 24.40
CA PRO A 230 -4.02 -14.58 25.60
C PRO A 230 -2.63 -14.96 26.10
N LEU A 231 -1.67 -14.04 25.97
CA LEU A 231 -0.41 -14.09 26.70
C LEU A 231 -0.72 -13.89 28.20
N GLN A 232 -1.09 -14.98 28.87
CA GLN A 232 -0.86 -15.13 30.30
C GLN A 232 0.64 -15.38 30.50
N GLY A 233 1.38 -14.29 30.67
CA GLY A 233 2.76 -14.28 31.15
C GLY A 233 2.88 -13.22 32.23
N ASP A 234 3.13 -13.67 33.45
CA ASP A 234 3.02 -12.96 34.72
C ASP A 234 3.66 -11.56 34.77
N ARG A 235 2.88 -10.62 35.30
CA ARG A 235 3.38 -9.36 35.87
C ARG A 235 3.85 -9.60 37.29
N THR A 236 5.13 -9.95 37.48
CA THR A 236 5.84 -9.69 38.75
C THR A 236 7.35 -9.66 38.51
N GLY A 237 8.02 -8.55 38.82
CA GLY A 237 9.48 -8.57 39.02
C GLY A 237 10.25 -7.28 38.76
N CYS A 238 10.18 -6.36 39.72
CA CYS A 238 11.25 -5.45 40.14
C CYS A 238 11.97 -4.51 39.15
N LEU A 239 11.60 -3.23 39.28
CA LEU A 239 12.53 -2.10 39.40
C LEU A 239 13.81 -2.44 40.18
N GLN A 240 14.98 -2.10 39.63
CA GLN A 240 16.13 -1.53 40.36
C GLN A 240 17.09 -0.86 39.34
N LYS A 241 17.25 0.48 39.44
CA LYS A 241 18.52 1.19 39.76
C LYS A 241 19.74 0.54 39.08
N GLY A 242 20.36 1.13 38.06
CA GLY A 242 20.96 2.46 38.06
C GLY A 242 22.46 2.30 38.29
N GLU A 243 23.26 2.29 37.23
CA GLU A 243 24.71 2.39 37.31
C GLU A 243 25.25 3.23 36.15
N VAL A 244 25.91 4.32 36.55
CA VAL A 244 26.81 5.16 35.77
C VAL A 244 28.16 4.47 35.76
N TYR A 245 28.80 4.37 34.60
CA TYR A 245 30.26 4.22 34.56
C TYR A 245 30.86 5.27 33.64
N THR A 246 31.88 5.90 34.22
CA THR A 246 32.82 6.93 33.75
C THR A 246 33.48 6.63 32.42
#